data_AF-W8S642-F1
#
_entry.id   AF-W8S642-F1
#
_cell.length_a   1.000
_cell.length_b   1.000
_cell.length_c   1.000
_cell.angle_alpha   90.00
_cell.angle_beta   90.00
_cell.angle_gamma   90.00
#
_symmetry.space_group_name_H-M   'P 1'
#
loop_
_entity.id
_entity.type
_entity.pdbx_description
1 polymer ?
#
loop_
_entity_poly.entity_id
_entity_poly.type
_entity_poly.pdbx_seq_one_letter_code
_entity_poly.pdbx_strand_id
1 'polypeptide(L)'
;MPRNVIAAVLAALVVLPLAATAQEDETATTVFADDRYIAGGDVEIDETTTGDLFAAGEEVTLSADVDGAAHMAGRRLSIEAPVAGALYAAGYEIDVEAAIDGPVSVFGADVEIETTLGGNLRAFASDLSLSGAVGGSAILAADELDLDATIEGDVMLSAGEIEFGDDARITGQLILYAEEGDAPAIPEAVVPADRIELRDIEGWDRDVGPSMRDLRRAGWAAAIRGFAFSVLLVAVIAAVAIVVLPERVIHWRERALAEPGRSLAWGFGTLSLIWGAGVVLAFTIFGLPLLPAAFLIGAALAYAGYVLGSYVLGVAIWLKLGNAMPTDTLPKVGLAALGAVLAGVVALIPLLGWLFVMALALYGLGALVNSYRARRNDKGDSGGSDPAPEPMP
;
A
#
# COMPACT_ATOMS: atom_id res chain seq x y z
N MET A 1 22.79 -1.24 -2.20
CA MET A 1 22.01 -0.32 -3.04
C MET A 1 21.24 0.67 -2.16
N PRO A 2 21.11 1.96 -2.50
CA PRO A 2 20.35 2.88 -1.68
C PRO A 2 18.87 2.47 -1.72
N ARG A 3 18.24 2.36 -0.53
CA ARG A 3 16.82 2.03 -0.26
C ARG A 3 15.79 2.72 -1.17
N ASN A 4 16.20 3.76 -1.89
CA ASN A 4 15.37 4.57 -2.76
C ASN A 4 15.12 3.94 -4.13
N VAL A 5 15.98 3.02 -4.60
CA VAL A 5 15.81 2.40 -5.94
C VAL A 5 14.72 1.33 -5.89
N ILE A 6 14.73 0.45 -4.89
CA ILE A 6 13.68 -0.56 -4.68
C ILE A 6 12.33 0.10 -4.36
N ALA A 7 12.34 1.19 -3.57
CA ALA A 7 11.15 1.99 -3.32
C ALA A 7 10.66 2.72 -4.58
N ALA A 8 11.55 3.11 -5.50
CA ALA A 8 11.19 3.69 -6.79
C ALA A 8 10.64 2.66 -7.78
N VAL A 9 11.18 1.44 -7.81
CA VAL A 9 10.65 0.32 -8.62
C VAL A 9 9.28 -0.11 -8.10
N LEU A 10 9.10 -0.24 -6.78
CA LEU A 10 7.80 -0.53 -6.18
C LEU A 10 6.80 0.64 -6.33
N ALA A 11 7.27 1.89 -6.29
CA ALA A 11 6.42 3.05 -6.55
C ALA A 11 6.03 3.14 -8.04
N ALA A 12 6.91 2.77 -8.98
CA ALA A 12 6.59 2.66 -10.39
C ALA A 12 5.53 1.56 -10.64
N LEU A 13 5.66 0.40 -9.99
CA LEU A 13 4.68 -0.70 -10.03
C LEU A 13 3.31 -0.33 -9.44
N VAL A 14 3.27 0.55 -8.44
CA VAL A 14 2.00 1.03 -7.83
C VAL A 14 1.39 2.21 -8.59
N VAL A 15 2.15 2.94 -9.40
CA VAL A 15 1.66 4.08 -10.21
C VAL A 15 1.14 3.64 -11.59
N LEU A 16 1.48 2.44 -12.05
CA LEU A 16 1.03 1.91 -13.34
C LEU A 16 -0.46 1.47 -13.47
N PRO A 17 -1.31 1.32 -12.43
CA PRO A 17 -2.70 0.94 -12.67
C PRO A 17 -3.61 2.13 -13.03
N LEU A 18 -3.06 3.32 -13.30
CA LEU A 18 -3.84 4.47 -13.77
C LEU A 18 -4.11 4.49 -15.29
N ALA A 19 -3.60 3.51 -16.04
CA ALA A 19 -3.93 3.32 -17.46
C ALA A 19 -4.84 2.10 -17.73
N ALA A 20 -5.06 1.21 -16.75
CA ALA A 20 -5.77 -0.05 -16.93
C ALA A 20 -7.31 0.06 -16.83
N THR A 21 -7.89 1.11 -17.42
CA THR A 21 -9.31 1.11 -17.81
C THR A 21 -9.41 1.19 -19.33
N ALA A 22 -8.81 0.21 -20.01
CA ALA A 22 -9.06 -0.05 -21.41
C ALA A 22 -9.62 -1.47 -21.51
N GLN A 23 -10.80 -1.54 -22.11
CA GLN A 23 -11.52 -2.74 -22.47
C GLN A 23 -11.11 -3.03 -23.91
N GLU A 24 -10.68 -4.26 -24.21
CA GLU A 24 -10.10 -4.80 -25.47
C GLU A 24 -8.56 -4.80 -25.54
N ASP A 25 -8.02 -5.81 -26.25
CA ASP A 25 -6.64 -6.25 -26.46
C ASP A 25 -5.65 -5.18 -27.00
N GLU A 26 -5.68 -3.96 -26.47
CA GLU A 26 -4.77 -2.90 -26.89
C GLU A 26 -3.50 -2.93 -26.05
N THR A 27 -2.45 -3.50 -26.64
CA THR A 27 -1.07 -3.30 -26.21
C THR A 27 -0.70 -1.83 -26.41
N ALA A 28 -0.48 -1.11 -25.30
CA ALA A 28 -0.02 0.26 -25.31
C ALA A 28 1.50 0.29 -25.49
N THR A 29 1.99 0.94 -26.56
CA THR A 29 3.42 1.11 -26.83
C THR A 29 3.81 2.59 -26.91
N THR A 30 4.98 2.93 -26.39
CA THR A 30 5.57 4.27 -26.48
C THR A 30 7.08 4.15 -26.57
N VAL A 31 7.69 4.87 -27.51
CA VAL A 31 9.15 4.99 -27.62
C VAL A 31 9.56 6.42 -27.27
N PHE A 32 10.49 6.57 -26.34
CA PHE A 32 11.01 7.88 -25.92
C PHE A 32 12.50 7.80 -25.64
N ALA A 33 13.28 8.64 -26.33
CA ALA A 33 14.73 8.70 -26.18
C ALA A 33 15.41 7.32 -26.32
N ASP A 34 15.03 6.58 -27.37
CA ASP A 34 15.49 5.22 -27.70
C ASP A 34 15.00 4.09 -26.77
N ASP A 35 14.44 4.44 -25.60
CA ASP A 35 13.78 3.49 -24.71
C ASP A 35 12.38 3.12 -25.21
N ARG A 36 11.99 1.86 -25.01
CA ARG A 36 10.67 1.34 -25.36
C ARG A 36 9.89 0.99 -24.12
N TYR A 37 8.64 1.46 -24.06
CA TYR A 37 7.68 1.20 -22.99
C TYR A 37 6.48 0.50 -23.60
N ILE A 38 6.17 -0.71 -23.14
CA ILE A 38 5.08 -1.52 -23.67
C ILE A 38 4.28 -2.17 -22.53
N ALA A 39 2.96 -2.12 -22.61
CA ALA A 39 2.11 -2.80 -21.64
C ALA A 39 0.79 -3.29 -22.25
N GLY A 40 0.33 -4.48 -21.87
CA GLY A 40 -0.87 -5.10 -22.46
C GLY A 40 -1.28 -6.39 -21.75
N GLY A 41 -2.26 -7.11 -22.30
CA GLY A 41 -2.57 -8.48 -21.87
C GLY A 41 -1.48 -9.43 -22.37
N ASP A 42 -1.41 -9.60 -23.68
CA ASP A 42 -0.37 -10.35 -24.38
C ASP A 42 0.57 -9.37 -25.09
N VAL A 43 1.85 -9.40 -24.73
CA VAL A 43 2.86 -8.45 -25.21
C VAL A 43 3.95 -9.22 -25.96
N GLU A 44 4.05 -9.00 -27.26
CA GLU A 44 5.11 -9.53 -28.11
C GLU A 44 6.06 -8.40 -28.50
N ILE A 45 7.36 -8.57 -28.25
CA ILE A 45 8.42 -7.63 -28.63
C ILE A 45 9.24 -8.27 -29.75
N ASP A 46 8.90 -7.96 -31.00
CA ASP A 46 9.47 -8.51 -32.23
C ASP A 46 10.36 -7.51 -33.01
N GLU A 47 10.46 -6.27 -32.52
CA GLU A 47 11.34 -5.24 -33.04
C GLU A 47 12.50 -4.95 -32.07
N THR A 48 13.71 -4.75 -32.58
CA THR A 48 14.87 -4.38 -31.76
C THR A 48 14.63 -3.11 -30.94
N THR A 49 15.07 -3.10 -29.68
CA THR A 49 15.04 -1.92 -28.80
C THR A 49 16.45 -1.37 -28.62
N THR A 50 16.71 -0.15 -29.11
CA THR A 50 18.05 0.48 -29.09
C THR A 50 18.45 1.02 -27.71
N GLY A 51 17.48 1.44 -26.89
CA GLY A 51 17.68 1.84 -25.50
C GLY A 51 17.24 0.75 -24.53
N ASP A 52 16.65 1.16 -23.41
CA ASP A 52 16.11 0.25 -22.41
C ASP A 52 14.68 -0.19 -22.76
N LEU A 53 14.34 -1.44 -22.47
CA LEU A 53 13.00 -2.00 -22.61
C LEU A 53 12.29 -1.98 -21.25
N PHE A 54 11.05 -1.49 -21.22
CA PHE A 54 10.13 -1.58 -20.10
C PHE A 54 8.84 -2.27 -20.57
N ALA A 55 8.65 -3.53 -20.20
CA ALA A 55 7.51 -4.34 -20.63
C ALA A 55 6.69 -4.84 -19.43
N ALA A 56 5.37 -4.75 -19.52
CA ALA A 56 4.48 -5.31 -18.50
C ALA A 56 3.22 -5.94 -19.09
N GLY A 57 2.90 -7.18 -18.72
CA GLY A 57 1.68 -7.82 -19.20
C GLY A 57 1.27 -9.08 -18.46
N GLU A 58 0.24 -9.78 -18.94
CA GLU A 58 -0.07 -11.12 -18.47
C GLU A 58 0.95 -12.12 -19.05
N GLU A 59 1.15 -12.08 -20.37
CA GLU A 59 2.17 -12.83 -21.09
C GLU A 59 3.07 -11.83 -21.82
N VAL A 60 4.38 -11.95 -21.64
CA VAL A 60 5.35 -11.08 -22.30
C VAL A 60 6.43 -11.94 -22.95
N THR A 61 6.55 -11.84 -24.27
CA THR A 61 7.55 -12.56 -25.06
C THR A 61 8.50 -11.56 -25.72
N LEU A 62 9.81 -11.71 -25.46
CA LEU A 62 10.87 -10.93 -26.08
C LEU A 62 11.57 -11.76 -27.15
N SER A 63 11.27 -11.50 -28.42
CA SER A 63 11.82 -12.23 -29.58
C SER A 63 12.76 -11.38 -30.45
N ALA A 64 13.07 -10.14 -30.04
CA ALA A 64 14.03 -9.27 -30.71
C ALA A 64 15.03 -8.61 -29.73
N ASP A 65 16.22 -8.31 -30.24
CA ASP A 65 17.36 -7.82 -29.44
C ASP A 65 17.04 -6.54 -28.65
N VAL A 66 17.64 -6.44 -27.45
CA VAL A 66 17.64 -5.22 -26.63
C VAL A 66 19.09 -4.77 -26.41
N ASP A 67 19.46 -3.61 -26.97
CA ASP A 67 20.81 -3.03 -26.85
C ASP A 67 21.08 -2.46 -25.44
N GLY A 68 20.02 -2.06 -24.72
CA GLY A 68 20.08 -1.57 -23.33
C GLY A 68 19.67 -2.63 -22.30
N ALA A 69 19.15 -2.18 -21.17
CA ALA A 69 18.60 -3.03 -20.12
C ALA A 69 17.13 -3.40 -20.40
N ALA A 70 16.72 -4.61 -20.00
CA ALA A 70 15.33 -5.05 -20.06
C ALA A 70 14.71 -5.09 -18.66
N HIS A 71 13.57 -4.42 -18.52
CA HIS A 71 12.72 -4.38 -17.33
C HIS A 71 11.38 -5.01 -17.67
N MET A 72 11.15 -6.24 -17.21
CA MET A 72 9.99 -7.03 -17.61
C MET A 72 9.21 -7.51 -16.39
N ALA A 73 7.89 -7.39 -16.45
CA ALA A 73 7.00 -7.89 -15.40
C ALA A 73 5.75 -8.55 -15.98
N GLY A 74 5.38 -9.73 -15.49
CA GLY A 74 4.15 -10.36 -15.95
C GLY A 74 3.78 -11.65 -15.25
N ARG A 75 2.73 -12.33 -15.71
CA ARG A 75 2.42 -13.68 -15.19
C ARG A 75 3.39 -14.69 -15.80
N ARG A 76 3.57 -14.65 -17.12
CA ARG A 76 4.55 -15.48 -17.86
C ARG A 76 5.49 -14.58 -18.65
N LEU A 77 6.79 -14.82 -18.53
CA LEU A 77 7.84 -14.08 -19.24
C LEU A 77 8.69 -15.07 -20.04
N SER A 78 8.77 -14.89 -21.36
CA SER A 78 9.69 -15.64 -22.24
C SER A 78 10.73 -14.68 -22.82
N ILE A 79 12.02 -14.93 -22.56
CA ILE A 79 13.16 -14.13 -23.02
C ILE A 79 13.94 -14.94 -24.06
N GLU A 80 13.52 -14.80 -25.33
CA GLU A 80 13.99 -15.59 -26.48
C GLU A 80 15.06 -14.86 -27.31
N ALA A 81 15.30 -13.57 -27.02
CA ALA A 81 16.27 -12.74 -27.72
C ALA A 81 17.32 -12.11 -26.79
N PRO A 82 18.55 -11.86 -27.30
CA PRO A 82 19.64 -11.32 -26.50
C PRO A 82 19.36 -9.95 -25.88
N VAL A 83 19.88 -9.75 -24.68
CA VAL A 83 19.88 -8.45 -23.98
C VAL A 83 21.33 -8.06 -23.68
N ALA A 84 21.81 -6.98 -24.29
CA ALA A 84 23.18 -6.51 -24.12
C ALA A 84 23.41 -5.81 -22.77
N GLY A 85 22.35 -5.28 -22.15
CA GLY A 85 22.38 -4.70 -20.82
C GLY A 85 22.00 -5.68 -19.71
N ALA A 86 21.42 -5.13 -18.63
CA ALA A 86 20.94 -5.92 -17.50
C ALA A 86 19.52 -6.43 -17.74
N LEU A 87 19.19 -7.61 -17.21
CA LEU A 87 17.81 -8.12 -17.18
C LEU A 87 17.24 -7.99 -15.76
N TYR A 88 16.09 -7.34 -15.65
CA TYR A 88 15.25 -7.28 -14.45
C TYR A 88 13.90 -7.90 -14.78
N ALA A 89 13.63 -9.11 -14.30
CA ALA A 89 12.40 -9.83 -14.57
C ALA A 89 11.66 -10.17 -13.27
N ALA A 90 10.34 -9.99 -13.27
CA ALA A 90 9.49 -10.41 -12.15
C ALA A 90 8.18 -11.02 -12.65
N GLY A 91 7.90 -12.26 -12.27
CA GLY A 91 6.69 -12.92 -12.71
C GLY A 91 6.30 -14.15 -11.92
N TYR A 92 5.34 -14.93 -12.43
CA TYR A 92 5.02 -16.24 -11.88
C TYR A 92 5.92 -17.29 -12.52
N GLU A 93 6.00 -17.31 -13.85
CA GLU A 93 6.84 -18.20 -14.65
C GLU A 93 7.78 -17.35 -15.52
N ILE A 94 9.08 -17.66 -15.51
CA ILE A 94 10.12 -16.90 -16.22
C ILE A 94 11.07 -17.87 -16.91
N ASP A 95 11.13 -17.80 -18.23
CA ASP A 95 12.02 -18.60 -19.07
C ASP A 95 13.07 -17.68 -19.72
N VAL A 96 14.36 -17.96 -19.47
CA VAL A 96 15.49 -17.21 -20.03
C VAL A 96 16.29 -18.11 -20.97
N GLU A 97 15.97 -18.02 -22.27
CA GLU A 97 16.52 -18.87 -23.33
C GLU A 97 17.67 -18.20 -24.09
N ALA A 98 17.74 -16.87 -24.07
CA ALA A 98 18.74 -16.09 -24.80
C ALA A 98 19.78 -15.40 -23.90
N ALA A 99 20.99 -15.24 -24.45
CA ALA A 99 22.14 -14.70 -23.73
C ALA A 99 21.90 -13.29 -23.21
N ILE A 100 22.31 -13.05 -21.96
CA ILE A 100 22.26 -11.74 -21.30
C ILE A 100 23.68 -11.31 -20.96
N ASP A 101 24.18 -10.24 -21.57
CA ASP A 101 25.58 -9.82 -21.38
C ASP A 101 25.80 -9.18 -20.00
N GLY A 102 24.78 -8.49 -19.48
CA GLY A 102 24.85 -7.80 -18.19
C GLY A 102 24.39 -8.64 -16.99
N PRO A 103 24.24 -7.99 -15.82
CA PRO A 103 23.70 -8.64 -14.63
C PRO A 103 22.21 -8.99 -14.78
N VAL A 104 21.82 -10.11 -14.16
CA VAL A 104 20.44 -10.60 -14.15
C VAL A 104 19.87 -10.53 -12.74
N SER A 105 18.63 -10.07 -12.62
CA SER A 105 17.85 -10.09 -11.38
C SER A 105 16.43 -10.57 -11.67
N VAL A 106 16.13 -11.79 -11.24
CA VAL A 106 14.85 -12.47 -11.50
C VAL A 106 14.14 -12.84 -10.21
N PHE A 107 12.82 -12.67 -10.20
CA PHE A 107 11.93 -12.98 -9.09
C PHE A 107 10.70 -13.73 -9.62
N GLY A 108 10.62 -15.03 -9.39
CA GLY A 108 9.57 -15.91 -9.94
C GLY A 108 8.92 -16.82 -8.90
N ALA A 109 7.87 -17.54 -9.28
CA ALA A 109 7.52 -18.79 -8.62
C ALA A 109 8.34 -19.92 -9.26
N ASP A 110 8.30 -20.01 -10.58
CA ASP A 110 9.02 -20.94 -11.43
C ASP A 110 10.01 -20.13 -12.30
N VAL A 111 11.31 -20.44 -12.24
CA VAL A 111 12.34 -19.75 -13.02
C VAL A 111 13.27 -20.77 -13.67
N GLU A 112 13.39 -20.68 -15.00
CA GLU A 112 14.29 -21.50 -15.80
C GLU A 112 15.30 -20.63 -16.56
N ILE A 113 16.59 -20.94 -16.41
CA ILE A 113 17.69 -20.23 -17.07
C ILE A 113 18.58 -21.26 -17.78
N GLU A 114 18.41 -21.38 -19.09
CA GLU A 114 19.11 -22.40 -19.92
C GLU A 114 20.33 -21.86 -20.65
N THR A 115 20.63 -20.57 -20.48
CA THR A 115 21.55 -19.83 -21.34
C THR A 115 22.66 -19.14 -20.58
N THR A 116 23.73 -18.77 -21.29
CA THR A 116 24.89 -18.13 -20.65
C THR A 116 24.57 -16.71 -20.25
N LEU A 117 24.89 -16.37 -19.00
CA LEU A 117 24.79 -15.03 -18.43
C LEU A 117 26.20 -14.43 -18.30
N GLY A 118 26.44 -13.28 -18.92
CA GLY A 118 27.73 -12.59 -18.89
C GLY A 118 28.05 -11.93 -17.55
N GLY A 119 27.02 -11.57 -16.77
CA GLY A 119 27.16 -10.83 -15.52
C GLY A 119 26.88 -11.62 -14.24
N ASN A 120 26.58 -10.87 -13.16
CA ASN A 120 26.16 -11.45 -11.88
C ASN A 120 24.69 -11.85 -11.91
N LEU A 121 24.34 -12.98 -11.29
CA LEU A 121 22.98 -13.47 -11.17
C LEU A 121 22.40 -13.19 -9.77
N ARG A 122 21.15 -12.72 -9.72
CA ARG A 122 20.32 -12.71 -8.51
C ARG A 122 19.00 -13.39 -8.84
N ALA A 123 18.79 -14.59 -8.34
CA ALA A 123 17.58 -15.37 -8.62
C ALA A 123 16.88 -15.73 -7.31
N PHE A 124 15.59 -15.40 -7.26
CA PHE A 124 14.71 -15.72 -6.13
C PHE A 124 13.46 -16.39 -6.68
N ALA A 125 13.27 -17.67 -6.40
CA ALA A 125 12.13 -18.45 -6.90
C ALA A 125 11.54 -19.35 -5.81
N SER A 126 10.42 -20.02 -6.08
CA SER A 126 10.06 -21.25 -5.35
C SER A 126 10.83 -22.41 -5.96
N ASP A 127 10.80 -22.52 -7.27
CA ASP A 127 11.43 -23.56 -8.09
C ASP A 127 12.41 -22.87 -9.07
N LEU A 128 13.70 -23.19 -8.97
CA LEU A 128 14.75 -22.58 -9.78
C LEU A 128 15.57 -23.65 -10.51
N SER A 129 15.52 -23.64 -11.84
CA SER A 129 16.40 -24.42 -12.72
C SER A 129 17.46 -23.53 -13.34
N LEU A 130 18.74 -23.86 -13.11
CA LEU A 130 19.89 -23.14 -13.66
C LEU A 130 20.86 -24.11 -14.34
N SER A 131 20.74 -24.22 -15.67
CA SER A 131 21.65 -25.00 -16.53
C SER A 131 22.59 -24.10 -17.37
N GLY A 132 22.25 -22.80 -17.46
CA GLY A 132 23.07 -21.78 -18.12
C GLY A 132 24.28 -21.32 -17.28
N ALA A 133 25.47 -21.21 -17.91
CA ALA A 133 26.68 -20.75 -17.23
C ALA A 133 26.59 -19.28 -16.77
N VAL A 134 27.12 -18.97 -15.59
CA VAL A 134 27.13 -17.61 -15.01
C VAL A 134 28.56 -17.08 -14.97
N GLY A 135 28.86 -16.06 -15.78
CA GLY A 135 30.19 -15.45 -15.88
C GLY A 135 30.59 -14.61 -14.67
N GLY A 136 29.64 -14.27 -13.80
CA GLY A 136 29.85 -13.52 -12.56
C GLY A 136 29.60 -14.32 -11.27
N SER A 137 29.32 -13.58 -10.20
CA SER A 137 28.88 -14.13 -8.90
C SER A 137 27.36 -14.30 -8.87
N ALA A 138 26.87 -15.21 -8.03
CA ALA A 138 25.44 -15.50 -7.90
C ALA A 138 24.91 -15.31 -6.48
N ILE A 139 23.68 -14.81 -6.36
CA ILE A 139 22.87 -14.89 -5.14
C ILE A 139 21.62 -15.67 -5.51
N LEU A 140 21.46 -16.86 -4.93
CA LEU A 140 20.40 -17.80 -5.27
C LEU A 140 19.58 -18.09 -4.01
N ALA A 141 18.26 -17.97 -4.12
CA ALA A 141 17.35 -18.48 -3.11
C ALA A 141 16.13 -19.14 -3.73
N ALA A 142 15.84 -20.36 -3.30
CA ALA A 142 14.71 -21.16 -3.80
C ALA A 142 14.16 -22.09 -2.71
N ASP A 143 12.94 -22.58 -2.85
CA ASP A 143 12.49 -23.72 -2.06
C ASP A 143 13.10 -25.02 -2.65
N GLU A 144 13.11 -25.17 -3.98
CA GLU A 144 13.76 -26.24 -4.76
C GLU A 144 14.72 -25.64 -5.80
N LEU A 145 15.98 -26.11 -5.82
CA LEU A 145 17.02 -25.65 -6.74
C LEU A 145 17.63 -26.82 -7.52
N ASP A 146 17.50 -26.77 -8.84
CA ASP A 146 18.26 -27.60 -9.78
C ASP A 146 19.44 -26.78 -10.33
N LEU A 147 20.66 -27.12 -9.92
CA LEU A 147 21.88 -26.47 -10.40
C LEU A 147 22.66 -27.42 -11.31
N ASP A 148 22.67 -27.15 -12.61
CA ASP A 148 23.47 -27.87 -13.62
C ASP A 148 24.34 -26.90 -14.44
N ALA A 149 24.98 -25.95 -13.75
CA ALA A 149 25.73 -24.87 -14.39
C ALA A 149 27.08 -24.60 -13.74
N THR A 150 27.99 -24.01 -14.52
CA THR A 150 29.22 -23.42 -14.01
C THR A 150 29.02 -21.95 -13.64
N ILE A 151 29.35 -21.60 -12.40
CA ILE A 151 29.35 -20.23 -11.87
C ILE A 151 30.81 -19.80 -11.60
N GLU A 152 31.28 -18.79 -12.33
CA GLU A 152 32.68 -18.36 -12.29
C GLU A 152 33.05 -17.61 -10.99
N GLY A 153 32.09 -16.91 -10.39
CA GLY A 153 32.30 -16.09 -9.19
C GLY A 153 31.90 -16.75 -7.88
N ASP A 154 31.74 -15.92 -6.85
CA ASP A 154 31.27 -16.34 -5.53
C ASP A 154 29.76 -16.56 -5.54
N VAL A 155 29.28 -17.47 -4.69
CA VAL A 155 27.87 -17.84 -4.57
C VAL A 155 27.38 -17.64 -3.15
N MET A 156 26.28 -16.89 -2.99
CA MET A 156 25.46 -16.95 -1.77
C MET A 156 24.22 -17.78 -2.06
N LEU A 157 24.01 -18.84 -1.29
CA LEU A 157 22.96 -19.82 -1.55
C LEU A 157 22.11 -20.07 -0.30
N SER A 158 20.79 -20.00 -0.47
CA SER A 158 19.80 -20.38 0.54
C SER A 158 18.69 -21.17 -0.15
N ALA A 159 18.70 -22.49 -0.06
CA ALA A 159 17.67 -23.33 -0.65
C ALA A 159 17.17 -24.43 0.29
N GLY A 160 15.91 -24.84 0.14
CA GLY A 160 15.32 -25.93 0.91
C GLY A 160 15.83 -27.29 0.43
N GLU A 161 15.64 -27.58 -0.85
CA GLU A 161 16.18 -28.74 -1.54
C GLU A 161 17.12 -28.30 -2.67
N ILE A 162 18.21 -29.05 -2.88
CA ILE A 162 19.21 -28.75 -3.91
C ILE A 162 19.58 -30.05 -4.62
N GLU A 163 19.36 -30.07 -5.93
CA GLU A 163 19.89 -31.07 -6.84
C GLU A 163 21.06 -30.48 -7.63
N PHE A 164 22.17 -31.21 -7.70
CA PHE A 164 23.34 -30.82 -8.47
C PHE A 164 23.46 -31.74 -9.69
N GLY A 165 23.43 -31.15 -10.88
CA GLY A 165 23.69 -31.85 -12.14
C GLY A 165 25.17 -32.13 -12.39
N ASP A 166 25.46 -32.77 -13.52
CA ASP A 166 26.82 -33.20 -13.90
C ASP A 166 27.76 -32.01 -14.21
N ASP A 167 27.20 -30.85 -14.59
CA ASP A 167 27.93 -29.63 -14.94
C ASP A 167 27.97 -28.57 -13.84
N ALA A 168 27.36 -28.85 -12.69
CA ALA A 168 27.37 -28.02 -11.50
C ALA A 168 28.79 -27.76 -10.99
N ARG A 169 29.28 -26.52 -11.13
CA ARG A 169 30.64 -26.11 -10.68
C ARG A 169 30.64 -24.68 -10.18
N ILE A 170 31.26 -24.43 -9.03
CA ILE A 170 31.44 -23.08 -8.46
C ILE A 170 32.93 -22.79 -8.38
N THR A 171 33.40 -21.83 -9.18
CA THR A 171 34.82 -21.45 -9.24
C THR A 171 35.22 -20.50 -8.12
N GLY A 172 34.30 -19.74 -7.54
CA GLY A 172 34.56 -18.87 -6.38
C GLY A 172 34.35 -19.56 -5.02
N GLN A 173 34.04 -18.74 -4.01
CA GLN A 173 33.62 -19.17 -2.67
C GLN A 173 32.11 -19.47 -2.66
N LEU A 174 31.70 -20.51 -1.93
CA LEU A 174 30.28 -20.75 -1.62
C LEU A 174 29.98 -20.34 -0.18
N ILE A 175 29.06 -19.41 0.01
CA ILE A 175 28.45 -19.08 1.30
C ILE A 175 27.07 -19.72 1.35
N LEU A 176 26.93 -20.77 2.13
CA LEU A 176 25.70 -21.53 2.30
C LEU A 176 24.96 -21.08 3.56
N TYR A 177 23.72 -20.66 3.41
CA TYR A 177 22.84 -20.33 4.52
C TYR A 177 21.88 -21.50 4.76
N ALA A 178 21.95 -22.11 5.94
CA ALA A 178 21.10 -23.24 6.32
C ALA A 178 20.76 -23.18 7.81
N GLU A 179 19.71 -23.89 8.22
CA GLU A 179 19.43 -24.10 9.65
C GLU A 179 20.52 -24.99 10.28
N GLU A 180 20.80 -24.78 11.57
CA GLU A 180 21.84 -25.53 12.28
C GLU A 180 21.53 -27.04 12.27
N GLY A 181 22.37 -27.81 11.58
CA GLY A 181 22.22 -29.27 11.46
C GLY A 181 21.44 -29.75 10.23
N ASP A 182 20.94 -28.85 9.39
CA ASP A 182 20.17 -29.15 8.18
C ASP A 182 20.89 -28.67 6.89
N ALA A 183 22.23 -28.62 6.94
CA ALA A 183 23.00 -28.21 5.78
C ALA A 183 23.01 -29.33 4.71
N PRO A 184 22.63 -29.04 3.46
CA PRO A 184 22.66 -30.02 2.38
C PRO A 184 24.09 -30.50 2.10
N ALA A 185 24.22 -31.76 1.67
CA ALA A 185 25.51 -32.33 1.31
C ALA A 185 25.96 -31.78 -0.06
N ILE A 186 27.13 -31.13 -0.08
CA ILE A 186 27.67 -30.53 -1.30
C ILE A 186 28.76 -31.44 -1.87
N PRO A 187 28.63 -31.93 -3.12
CA PRO A 187 29.67 -32.75 -3.74
C PRO A 187 30.98 -31.99 -3.92
N GLU A 188 32.11 -32.66 -3.71
CA GLU A 188 33.46 -32.09 -3.90
C GLU A 188 33.71 -31.65 -5.36
N ALA A 189 32.98 -32.24 -6.31
CA ALA A 189 33.01 -31.85 -7.72
C ALA A 189 32.41 -30.46 -7.98
N VAL A 190 31.43 -30.03 -7.17
CA VAL A 190 30.77 -28.72 -7.30
C VAL A 190 31.66 -27.64 -6.72
N VAL A 191 32.11 -27.82 -5.49
CA VAL A 191 33.01 -26.89 -4.81
C VAL A 191 33.86 -27.64 -3.77
N PRO A 192 35.19 -27.44 -3.75
CA PRO A 192 36.08 -27.92 -2.70
C PRO A 192 35.62 -27.48 -1.31
N ALA A 193 35.68 -28.39 -0.34
CA ALA A 193 35.17 -28.16 1.01
C ALA A 193 35.84 -26.99 1.75
N ASP A 194 37.07 -26.63 1.41
CA ASP A 194 37.79 -25.48 1.99
C ASP A 194 37.26 -24.12 1.51
N ARG A 195 36.41 -24.10 0.47
CA ARG A 195 35.77 -22.90 -0.06
C ARG A 195 34.30 -22.76 0.32
N ILE A 196 33.80 -23.63 1.20
CA ILE A 196 32.43 -23.59 1.71
C ILE A 196 32.42 -22.89 3.06
N GLU A 197 31.72 -21.76 3.14
CA GLU A 197 31.43 -21.05 4.38
C GLU A 197 29.96 -21.27 4.76
N LEU A 198 29.71 -21.98 5.87
CA LEU A 198 28.36 -22.15 6.40
C LEU A 198 28.01 -20.97 7.29
N ARG A 199 26.82 -20.39 7.06
CA ARG A 199 26.21 -19.35 7.88
C ARG A 199 24.80 -19.77 8.31
N ASP A 200 24.38 -19.24 9.44
CA ASP A 200 23.02 -19.41 9.94
C ASP A 200 22.00 -18.69 9.04
N ILE A 201 20.84 -19.31 8.83
CA ILE A 201 19.76 -18.76 7.99
C ILE A 201 19.27 -17.38 8.44
N GLU A 202 19.33 -17.06 9.74
CA GLU A 202 19.01 -15.72 10.28
C GLU A 202 20.02 -14.64 9.81
N GLY A 203 21.18 -15.06 9.30
CA GLY A 203 22.17 -14.20 8.66
C GLY A 203 21.76 -13.71 7.28
N TRP A 204 20.89 -14.44 6.57
CA TRP A 204 20.50 -14.11 5.19
C TRP A 204 19.90 -12.72 5.07
N ASP A 205 18.95 -12.37 5.93
CA ASP A 205 18.27 -11.05 5.90
C ASP A 205 19.24 -9.88 6.18
N ARG A 206 20.32 -10.12 6.93
CA ARG A 206 21.35 -9.11 7.19
C ARG A 206 22.26 -8.88 5.99
N ASP A 207 22.60 -9.95 5.28
CA ASP A 207 23.62 -9.93 4.23
C ASP A 207 23.02 -9.66 2.85
N VAL A 208 21.79 -10.11 2.57
CA VAL A 208 21.09 -9.98 1.28
C VAL A 208 20.01 -8.88 1.31
N GLY A 209 19.45 -8.57 2.48
CA GLY A 209 18.43 -7.54 2.70
C GLY A 209 17.09 -8.09 3.19
N PRO A 210 16.17 -7.24 3.68
CA PRO A 210 14.94 -7.70 4.32
C PRO A 210 14.03 -8.46 3.35
N SER A 211 13.61 -9.66 3.75
CA SER A 211 12.67 -10.46 2.97
C SER A 211 11.35 -9.73 2.67
N MET A 212 10.68 -10.08 1.56
CA MET A 212 9.32 -9.63 1.23
C MET A 212 8.33 -9.92 2.38
N ARG A 213 8.55 -11.03 3.11
CA ARG A 213 7.77 -11.43 4.28
C ARG A 213 7.94 -10.42 5.43
N ASP A 214 9.14 -9.91 5.67
CA ASP A 214 9.41 -8.91 6.70
C ASP A 214 8.88 -7.53 6.36
N LEU A 215 9.00 -7.11 5.11
CA LEU A 215 8.39 -5.87 4.63
C LEU A 215 6.86 -5.93 4.79
N ARG A 216 6.24 -7.08 4.48
CA ARG A 216 4.81 -7.31 4.71
C ARG A 216 4.48 -7.26 6.20
N ARG A 217 5.17 -8.02 7.05
CA ARG A 217 4.94 -8.00 8.52
C ARG A 217 5.08 -6.60 9.11
N ALA A 218 6.13 -5.86 8.71
CA ALA A 218 6.35 -4.49 9.14
C ALA A 218 5.21 -3.56 8.69
N GLY A 219 4.72 -3.74 7.46
CA GLY A 219 3.56 -3.03 6.93
C GLY A 219 2.28 -3.29 7.73
N TRP A 220 1.96 -4.55 8.02
CA TRP A 220 0.81 -4.92 8.84
C TRP A 220 0.92 -4.41 10.28
N ALA A 221 2.09 -4.52 10.89
CA ALA A 221 2.33 -3.99 12.23
C ALA A 221 2.19 -2.45 12.25
N ALA A 222 2.68 -1.76 11.22
CA ALA A 222 2.49 -0.32 11.07
C ALA A 222 1.02 0.05 10.89
N ALA A 223 0.26 -0.71 10.09
CA ALA A 223 -1.17 -0.51 9.90
C ALA A 223 -1.95 -0.69 11.21
N ILE A 224 -1.69 -1.76 11.97
CA ILE A 224 -2.32 -2.01 13.27
C ILE A 224 -1.99 -0.90 14.27
N ARG A 225 -0.73 -0.48 14.35
CA ARG A 225 -0.32 0.64 15.22
C ARG A 225 -1.01 1.95 14.83
N GLY A 226 -1.06 2.25 13.53
CA GLY A 226 -1.74 3.43 13.00
C GLY A 226 -3.24 3.42 13.31
N PHE A 227 -3.89 2.27 13.16
CA PHE A 227 -5.29 2.06 13.52
C PHE A 227 -5.54 2.26 15.01
N ALA A 228 -4.73 1.63 15.88
CA ALA A 228 -4.86 1.77 17.32
C ALA A 228 -4.67 3.23 17.77
N PHE A 229 -3.69 3.92 17.18
CA PHE A 229 -3.44 5.34 17.43
C PHE A 229 -4.61 6.22 16.99
N SER A 230 -5.22 5.97 15.83
CA SER A 230 -6.35 6.76 15.34
C SER A 230 -7.60 6.62 16.23
N VAL A 231 -7.91 5.38 16.66
CA VAL A 231 -8.99 5.10 17.62
C VAL A 231 -8.74 5.82 18.95
N LEU A 232 -7.51 5.72 19.48
CA LEU A 232 -7.13 6.39 20.72
C LEU A 232 -7.26 7.91 20.60
N LEU A 233 -6.80 8.50 19.50
CA LEU A 233 -6.88 9.94 19.25
C LEU A 233 -8.34 10.42 19.23
N VAL A 234 -9.23 9.72 18.52
CA VAL A 234 -10.67 10.02 18.50
C VAL A 234 -11.26 9.93 19.90
N ALA A 235 -10.95 8.86 20.64
CA ALA A 235 -11.45 8.66 22.00
C ALA A 235 -10.98 9.76 22.96
N VAL A 236 -9.72 10.17 22.88
CA VAL A 236 -9.14 11.26 23.70
C VAL A 236 -9.80 12.59 23.37
N ILE A 237 -9.95 12.95 22.09
CA ILE A 237 -10.59 14.21 21.69
C ILE A 237 -12.07 14.22 22.10
N ALA A 238 -12.77 13.10 21.91
CA ALA A 238 -14.15 12.95 22.39
C ALA A 238 -14.22 13.08 23.90
N ALA A 239 -13.29 12.49 24.66
CA ALA A 239 -13.22 12.62 26.11
C ALA A 239 -13.05 14.08 26.55
N VAL A 240 -12.11 14.81 25.92
CA VAL A 240 -11.91 16.23 26.17
C VAL A 240 -13.19 17.01 25.86
N ALA A 241 -13.84 16.75 24.72
CA ALA A 241 -15.10 17.42 24.37
C ALA A 241 -16.23 17.12 25.38
N ILE A 242 -16.36 15.87 25.83
CA ILE A 242 -17.37 15.46 26.83
C ILE A 242 -17.10 16.15 28.19
N VAL A 243 -15.85 16.30 28.60
CA VAL A 243 -15.49 16.91 29.89
C VAL A 243 -15.61 18.44 29.84
N VAL A 244 -15.13 19.08 28.77
CA VAL A 244 -15.07 20.55 28.66
C VAL A 244 -16.42 21.13 28.24
N LEU A 245 -17.19 20.41 27.42
CA LEU A 245 -18.46 20.87 26.82
C LEU A 245 -19.60 19.86 27.00
N PRO A 246 -19.86 19.34 28.23
CA PRO A 246 -20.78 18.21 28.47
C PRO A 246 -22.18 18.45 27.92
N GLU A 247 -22.78 19.60 28.24
CA GLU A 247 -24.13 19.95 27.78
C GLU A 247 -24.21 20.08 26.26
N ARG A 248 -23.15 20.59 25.62
CA ARG A 248 -23.13 20.75 24.16
C ARG A 248 -23.06 19.40 23.47
N VAL A 249 -22.17 18.51 23.92
CA VAL A 249 -22.01 17.17 23.35
C VAL A 249 -23.30 16.35 23.50
N ILE A 250 -24.00 16.46 24.63
CA ILE A 250 -25.31 15.84 24.83
C ILE A 250 -26.31 16.33 23.78
N HIS A 251 -26.43 17.65 23.60
CA HIS A 251 -27.37 18.25 22.65
C HIS A 251 -27.03 17.92 21.18
N TRP A 252 -25.74 17.90 20.84
CA TRP A 252 -25.28 17.52 19.51
C TRP A 252 -25.64 16.07 19.19
N ARG A 253 -25.37 15.15 20.13
CA ARG A 253 -25.70 13.74 20.01
C ARG A 253 -27.20 13.51 19.87
N GLU A 254 -28.02 14.11 20.75
CA GLU A 254 -29.48 13.93 20.71
C GLU A 254 -30.07 14.41 19.41
N ARG A 255 -29.62 15.56 18.90
CA ARG A 255 -30.04 16.05 17.58
C ARG A 255 -29.59 15.13 16.45
N ALA A 256 -28.35 14.67 16.49
CA ALA A 256 -27.82 13.76 15.47
C ALA A 256 -28.69 12.48 15.39
N LEU A 257 -29.08 11.92 16.54
CA LEU A 257 -29.95 10.74 16.62
C LEU A 257 -31.40 11.03 16.19
N ALA A 258 -31.93 12.21 16.52
CA ALA A 258 -33.31 12.60 16.20
C ALA A 258 -33.50 12.94 14.72
N GLU A 259 -32.54 13.63 14.10
CA GLU A 259 -32.66 14.13 12.72
C GLU A 259 -31.43 13.79 11.87
N PRO A 260 -31.21 12.50 11.52
CA PRO A 260 -29.98 12.10 10.87
C PRO A 260 -29.80 12.65 9.45
N GLY A 261 -30.86 12.65 8.64
CA GLY A 261 -30.82 13.21 7.28
C GLY A 261 -30.53 14.70 7.25
N ARG A 262 -31.11 15.48 8.19
CA ARG A 262 -30.82 16.92 8.31
C ARG A 262 -29.40 17.18 8.77
N SER A 263 -28.90 16.39 9.71
CA SER A 263 -27.51 16.50 10.17
C SER A 263 -26.54 16.23 9.02
N LEU A 264 -26.79 15.21 8.21
CA LEU A 264 -25.97 14.95 7.02
C LEU A 264 -26.02 16.11 6.00
N ALA A 265 -27.21 16.63 5.72
CA ALA A 265 -27.40 17.73 4.77
C ALA A 265 -26.70 19.03 5.20
N TRP A 266 -26.77 19.39 6.49
CA TRP A 266 -26.07 20.56 7.03
C TRP A 266 -24.56 20.40 7.03
N GLY A 267 -24.06 19.20 7.34
CA GLY A 267 -22.64 18.89 7.23
C GLY A 267 -22.12 19.05 5.81
N PHE A 268 -22.85 18.46 4.85
CA PHE A 268 -22.54 18.58 3.42
C PHE A 268 -22.52 20.05 2.99
N GLY A 269 -23.60 20.79 3.25
CA GLY A 269 -23.69 22.20 2.90
C GLY A 269 -22.57 23.05 3.53
N THR A 270 -22.14 22.73 4.75
CA THR A 270 -21.06 23.45 5.45
C THR A 270 -19.71 23.20 4.79
N LEU A 271 -19.32 21.94 4.55
CA LEU A 271 -18.03 21.65 3.91
C LEU A 271 -18.00 22.10 2.46
N SER A 272 -19.07 21.88 1.71
CA SER A 272 -19.19 22.36 0.33
C SER A 272 -19.08 23.88 0.25
N LEU A 273 -19.65 24.61 1.20
CA LEU A 273 -19.51 26.07 1.25
C LEU A 273 -18.06 26.48 1.55
N ILE A 274 -17.38 25.83 2.50
CA ILE A 274 -16.00 26.19 2.88
C ILE A 274 -15.02 25.89 1.75
N TRP A 275 -15.03 24.67 1.21
CA TRP A 275 -14.13 24.30 0.13
C TRP A 275 -14.50 24.98 -1.19
N GLY A 276 -15.78 25.13 -1.48
CA GLY A 276 -16.26 25.89 -2.64
C GLY A 276 -15.84 27.36 -2.55
N ALA A 277 -16.01 28.02 -1.40
CA ALA A 277 -15.53 29.37 -1.18
C ALA A 277 -14.00 29.46 -1.29
N GLY A 278 -13.27 28.44 -0.83
CA GLY A 278 -11.83 28.31 -1.04
C GLY A 278 -11.46 28.35 -2.52
N VAL A 279 -12.09 27.52 -3.35
CA VAL A 279 -11.87 27.51 -4.81
C VAL A 279 -12.21 28.87 -5.43
N VAL A 280 -13.33 29.49 -5.03
CA VAL A 280 -13.71 30.82 -5.52
C VAL A 280 -12.65 31.87 -5.14
N LEU A 281 -12.13 31.81 -3.90
CA LEU A 281 -11.05 32.69 -3.44
C LEU A 281 -9.77 32.49 -4.25
N ALA A 282 -9.46 31.25 -4.67
CA ALA A 282 -8.28 30.95 -5.48
C ALA A 282 -8.25 31.69 -6.83
N PHE A 283 -9.41 32.08 -7.37
CA PHE A 283 -9.48 32.92 -8.57
C PHE A 283 -9.06 34.38 -8.34
N THR A 284 -8.76 34.77 -7.10
CA THR A 284 -8.31 36.12 -6.75
C THR A 284 -6.85 36.11 -6.32
N ILE A 285 -6.11 37.18 -6.65
CA ILE A 285 -4.71 37.37 -6.22
C ILE A 285 -4.58 37.30 -4.69
N PHE A 286 -5.58 37.82 -3.97
CA PHE A 286 -5.61 37.83 -2.50
C PHE A 286 -6.08 36.52 -1.87
N GLY A 287 -6.82 35.69 -2.61
CA GLY A 287 -7.39 34.45 -2.07
C GLY A 287 -6.49 33.24 -2.24
N LEU A 288 -5.54 33.25 -3.18
CA LEU A 288 -4.53 32.19 -3.30
C LEU A 288 -3.73 31.98 -1.99
N PRO A 289 -3.27 33.02 -1.26
CA PRO A 289 -2.68 32.87 0.08
C PRO A 289 -3.64 32.34 1.15
N LEU A 290 -4.96 32.55 0.99
CA LEU A 290 -5.98 32.13 1.95
C LEU A 290 -6.50 30.70 1.69
N LEU A 291 -6.24 30.15 0.50
CA LEU A 291 -6.66 28.81 0.11
C LEU A 291 -6.20 27.73 1.11
N PRO A 292 -4.92 27.68 1.55
CA PRO A 292 -4.49 26.68 2.52
C PRO A 292 -5.26 26.81 3.84
N ALA A 293 -5.53 28.04 4.30
CA ALA A 293 -6.31 28.27 5.52
C ALA A 293 -7.75 27.76 5.39
N ALA A 294 -8.42 27.99 4.25
CA ALA A 294 -9.77 27.47 4.00
C ALA A 294 -9.81 25.93 4.01
N PHE A 295 -8.81 25.28 3.39
CA PHE A 295 -8.68 23.82 3.41
C PHE A 295 -8.38 23.29 4.81
N LEU A 296 -7.49 23.94 5.57
CA LEU A 296 -7.19 23.57 6.96
C LEU A 296 -8.40 23.71 7.88
N ILE A 297 -9.17 24.80 7.75
CA ILE A 297 -10.41 25.01 8.51
C ILE A 297 -11.44 23.94 8.13
N GLY A 298 -11.62 23.67 6.84
CA GLY A 298 -12.53 22.62 6.37
C GLY A 298 -12.12 21.23 6.88
N ALA A 299 -10.84 20.90 6.83
CA ALA A 299 -10.29 19.64 7.34
C ALA A 299 -10.46 19.52 8.86
N ALA A 300 -10.18 20.58 9.62
CA ALA A 300 -10.39 20.60 11.07
C ALA A 300 -11.86 20.41 11.44
N LEU A 301 -12.78 21.04 10.72
CA LEU A 301 -14.23 20.88 10.91
C LEU A 301 -14.72 19.49 10.50
N ALA A 302 -14.24 18.95 9.38
CA ALA A 302 -14.53 17.59 8.97
C ALA A 302 -14.05 16.59 10.03
N TYR A 303 -12.84 16.77 10.56
CA TYR A 303 -12.30 15.91 11.61
C TYR A 303 -13.07 16.04 12.93
N ALA A 304 -13.45 17.25 13.35
CA ALA A 304 -14.33 17.45 14.51
C ALA A 304 -15.70 16.78 14.30
N GLY A 305 -16.23 16.86 13.09
CA GLY A 305 -17.42 16.13 12.67
C GLY A 305 -17.23 14.61 12.74
N TYR A 306 -16.09 14.09 12.30
CA TYR A 306 -15.76 12.66 12.37
C TYR A 306 -15.68 12.16 13.82
N VAL A 307 -15.06 12.92 14.72
CA VAL A 307 -14.99 12.59 16.15
C VAL A 307 -16.39 12.51 16.75
N LEU A 308 -17.23 13.53 16.51
CA LEU A 308 -18.61 13.52 17.01
C LEU A 308 -19.44 12.41 16.37
N GLY A 309 -19.33 12.22 15.05
CA GLY A 309 -20.03 11.18 14.31
C GLY A 309 -19.67 9.79 14.82
N SER A 310 -18.40 9.53 15.09
CA SER A 310 -17.90 8.29 15.70
C SER A 310 -18.52 8.08 17.08
N TYR A 311 -18.53 9.11 17.94
CA TYR A 311 -19.21 9.01 19.24
C TYR A 311 -20.71 8.70 19.09
N VAL A 312 -21.42 9.38 18.19
CA VAL A 312 -22.84 9.13 17.95
C VAL A 312 -23.09 7.73 17.40
N LEU A 313 -22.23 7.22 16.51
CA LEU A 313 -22.30 5.85 16.01
C LEU A 313 -22.19 4.82 17.13
N GLY A 314 -21.21 4.98 18.02
CA GLY A 314 -21.04 4.11 19.18
C GLY A 314 -22.24 4.15 20.13
N VAL A 315 -22.79 5.35 20.39
CA VAL A 315 -24.03 5.50 21.16
C VAL A 315 -25.22 4.85 20.46
N ALA A 316 -25.39 5.07 19.16
CA ALA A 316 -26.53 4.54 18.40
C ALA A 316 -26.57 3.01 18.47
N ILE A 317 -25.41 2.36 18.37
CA ILE A 317 -25.29 0.90 18.46
C ILE A 317 -25.54 0.44 19.90
N TRP A 318 -24.97 1.11 20.89
CA TRP A 318 -25.20 0.81 22.30
C TRP A 318 -26.68 0.84 22.69
N LEU A 319 -27.40 1.87 22.25
CA LEU A 319 -28.84 2.03 22.49
C LEU A 319 -29.65 1.00 21.70
N LYS A 320 -29.27 0.68 20.46
CA LYS A 320 -29.92 -0.39 19.66
C LYS A 320 -29.81 -1.77 20.30
N LEU A 321 -28.76 -2.02 21.08
CA LEU A 321 -28.60 -3.24 21.88
C LEU A 321 -29.46 -3.26 23.15
N GLY A 322 -30.30 -2.24 23.39
CA GLY A 322 -31.23 -2.17 24.52
C GLY A 322 -30.62 -1.61 25.81
N ASN A 323 -29.38 -1.14 25.76
CA ASN A 323 -28.73 -0.56 26.94
C ASN A 323 -29.20 0.87 27.21
N ALA A 324 -29.29 1.26 28.48
CA ALA A 324 -29.55 2.64 28.86
C ALA A 324 -28.33 3.54 28.61
N MET A 325 -28.56 4.84 28.43
CA MET A 325 -27.47 5.82 28.26
C MET A 325 -26.66 5.93 29.56
N PRO A 326 -25.33 5.74 29.54
CA PRO A 326 -24.50 5.93 30.72
C PRO A 326 -24.54 7.38 31.24
N THR A 327 -24.55 7.54 32.56
CA THR A 327 -24.45 8.84 33.24
C THR A 327 -23.01 9.31 33.36
N ASP A 328 -22.09 8.40 33.67
CA ASP A 328 -20.69 8.68 33.93
C ASP A 328 -19.89 9.01 32.66
N THR A 329 -18.78 9.72 32.83
CA THR A 329 -17.91 10.16 31.72
C THR A 329 -17.16 8.99 31.09
N LEU A 330 -16.60 8.07 31.89
CA LEU A 330 -15.75 7.00 31.39
C LEU A 330 -16.48 6.05 30.42
N PRO A 331 -17.71 5.58 30.71
CA PRO A 331 -18.47 4.79 29.75
C PRO A 331 -18.81 5.55 28.46
N LYS A 332 -19.06 6.87 28.52
CA LYS A 332 -19.29 7.70 27.31
C LYS A 332 -18.05 7.77 26.42
N VAL A 333 -16.85 7.85 27.01
CA VAL A 333 -15.59 7.73 26.27
C VAL A 333 -15.45 6.34 25.66
N GLY A 334 -15.85 5.29 26.38
CA GLY A 334 -15.94 3.94 25.85
C GLY A 334 -16.84 3.83 24.61
N LEU A 335 -17.97 4.56 24.58
CA LEU A 335 -18.83 4.63 23.39
C LEU A 335 -18.15 5.37 22.22
N ALA A 336 -17.37 6.41 22.49
CA ALA A 336 -16.58 7.06 21.44
C ALA A 336 -15.52 6.12 20.86
N ALA A 337 -14.81 5.38 21.71
CA ALA A 337 -13.85 4.36 21.27
C ALA A 337 -14.54 3.25 20.47
N LEU A 338 -15.70 2.74 20.93
CA LEU A 338 -16.49 1.75 20.20
C LEU A 338 -16.86 2.23 18.80
N GLY A 339 -17.39 3.44 18.70
CA GLY A 339 -17.75 4.01 17.40
C GLY A 339 -16.54 4.27 16.49
N ALA A 340 -15.40 4.68 17.04
CA ALA A 340 -14.16 4.85 16.28
C ALA A 340 -13.60 3.52 15.76
N VAL A 341 -13.62 2.46 16.58
CA VAL A 341 -13.23 1.09 16.15
C VAL A 341 -14.11 0.64 15.00
N LEU A 342 -15.42 0.78 15.13
CA LEU A 342 -16.37 0.37 14.08
C LEU A 342 -16.18 1.16 12.80
N ALA A 343 -16.00 2.48 12.91
CA ALA A 343 -15.72 3.33 11.76
C ALA A 343 -14.39 2.94 11.09
N GLY A 344 -13.36 2.66 11.87
CA GLY A 344 -12.08 2.21 11.35
C GLY A 344 -12.14 0.85 10.65
N VAL A 345 -12.92 -0.11 11.18
CA VAL A 345 -13.10 -1.43 10.52
C VAL A 345 -13.81 -1.27 9.19
N VAL A 346 -14.86 -0.46 9.11
CA VAL A 346 -15.53 -0.16 7.84
C VAL A 346 -14.60 0.61 6.88
N ALA A 347 -13.71 1.46 7.42
CA ALA A 347 -12.72 2.18 6.64
C ALA A 347 -11.72 1.27 5.90
N LEU A 348 -11.55 0.01 6.34
CA LEU A 348 -10.69 -0.98 5.67
C LEU A 348 -11.30 -1.54 4.38
N ILE A 349 -12.61 -1.36 4.16
CA ILE A 349 -13.27 -1.82 2.94
C ILE A 349 -12.88 -0.88 1.79
N PRO A 350 -12.19 -1.35 0.72
CA PRO A 350 -11.83 -0.50 -0.41
C PRO A 350 -13.07 0.17 -1.02
N LEU A 351 -12.93 1.43 -1.46
CA LEU A 351 -13.99 2.28 -2.03
C LEU A 351 -15.15 2.66 -1.08
N LEU A 352 -15.62 1.77 -0.23
CA LEU A 352 -16.73 2.06 0.69
C LEU A 352 -16.26 2.73 1.98
N GLY A 353 -15.06 2.41 2.44
CA GLY A 353 -14.54 2.88 3.72
C GLY A 353 -14.40 4.40 3.80
N TRP A 354 -13.81 5.02 2.78
CA TRP A 354 -13.65 6.48 2.75
C TRP A 354 -15.00 7.20 2.65
N LEU A 355 -15.96 6.64 1.91
CA LEU A 355 -17.30 7.19 1.78
C LEU A 355 -18.06 7.10 3.11
N PHE A 356 -17.91 6.00 3.85
CA PHE A 356 -18.48 5.85 5.18
C PHE A 356 -17.89 6.87 6.17
N VAL A 357 -16.56 7.00 6.22
CA VAL A 357 -15.88 7.98 7.07
C VAL A 357 -16.28 9.41 6.72
N MET A 358 -16.41 9.72 5.42
CA MET A 358 -16.92 11.00 4.93
C MET A 358 -18.35 11.24 5.42
N ALA A 359 -19.25 10.27 5.24
CA ALA A 359 -20.63 10.38 5.70
C ALA A 359 -20.71 10.58 7.22
N LEU A 360 -19.86 9.90 7.98
CA LEU A 360 -19.76 10.04 9.43
C LEU A 360 -19.27 11.45 9.84
N ALA A 361 -18.28 11.98 9.11
CA ALA A 361 -17.77 13.33 9.30
C ALA A 361 -18.84 14.40 9.03
N LEU A 362 -19.54 14.28 7.90
CA LEU A 362 -20.66 15.15 7.52
C LEU A 362 -21.78 15.09 8.55
N TYR A 363 -22.15 13.88 8.97
CA TYR A 363 -23.20 13.64 9.95
C TYR A 363 -22.91 14.34 11.29
N GLY A 364 -21.70 14.15 11.84
CA GLY A 364 -21.31 14.83 13.08
C GLY A 364 -21.17 16.34 12.91
N LEU A 365 -20.58 16.81 11.80
CA LEU A 365 -20.41 18.24 11.57
C LEU A 365 -21.76 18.97 11.48
N GLY A 366 -22.75 18.41 10.79
CA GLY A 366 -24.06 19.06 10.73
C GLY A 366 -24.78 19.07 12.07
N ALA A 367 -24.56 18.09 12.94
CA ALA A 367 -25.05 18.15 14.32
C ALA A 367 -24.40 19.30 15.13
N LEU A 368 -23.11 19.59 14.91
CA LEU A 368 -22.43 20.77 15.47
C LEU A 368 -23.10 22.07 14.98
N VAL A 369 -23.27 22.21 13.66
CA VAL A 369 -23.73 23.46 13.02
C VAL A 369 -25.22 23.74 13.29
N ASN A 370 -26.07 22.72 13.19
CA ASN A 370 -27.52 22.87 13.37
C ASN A 370 -27.92 23.17 14.83
N SER A 371 -26.98 23.07 15.78
CA SER A 371 -27.23 23.33 17.20
C SER A 371 -27.38 24.79 17.61
N TYR A 372 -26.91 25.71 16.76
CA TYR A 372 -26.85 27.13 17.09
C TYR A 372 -28.17 27.89 16.88
N ARG A 373 -29.11 27.36 16.08
CA ARG A 373 -30.34 28.08 15.68
C ARG A 373 -31.55 27.92 16.62
N ALA A 374 -31.68 26.80 17.34
CA ALA A 374 -32.84 26.59 18.23
C ALA A 374 -32.89 27.59 19.41
N ARG A 375 -31.73 28.02 19.94
CA ARG A 375 -31.66 29.02 21.02
C ARG A 375 -32.15 30.42 20.63
N ARG A 376 -32.33 30.71 19.33
CA ARG A 376 -32.80 32.01 18.83
C ARG A 376 -34.32 32.09 18.71
N ASN A 377 -35.00 30.95 18.55
CA ASN A 377 -36.47 30.92 18.43
C ASN A 377 -37.15 30.94 19.81
N ASP A 378 -36.62 30.25 20.84
CA ASP A 378 -37.19 30.28 22.19
C ASP A 378 -37.09 31.65 22.90
N LYS A 379 -36.10 32.48 22.52
CA LYS A 379 -35.99 33.86 23.01
C LYS A 379 -36.91 34.85 22.30
N GLY A 380 -37.53 34.45 21.17
CA GLY A 380 -38.49 35.27 20.44
C GLY A 380 -39.92 35.18 20.99
N ASP A 381 -40.30 34.04 21.57
CA ASP A 381 -41.68 33.77 22.02
C ASP A 381 -41.97 34.19 23.47
N SER A 382 -40.95 34.55 24.25
CA SER A 382 -41.09 35.00 25.65
C SER A 382 -41.21 36.53 25.81
N GLY A 383 -41.25 37.28 24.71
CA GLY A 383 -41.30 38.75 24.71
C GLY A 383 -42.68 39.40 24.54
N GLY A 384 -43.77 38.63 24.54
CA GLY A 384 -45.11 39.14 24.21
C GLY A 384 -46.24 38.57 25.05
N SER A 385 -46.24 38.84 26.36
CA SER A 385 -47.46 38.73 27.17
C SER A 385 -47.41 39.77 28.29
N ASP A 386 -47.78 41.01 27.94
CA ASP A 386 -48.06 42.04 28.93
C ASP A 386 -49.46 41.74 29.52
N PRO A 387 -49.63 41.57 30.84
CA PRO A 387 -50.94 41.29 31.43
C PRO A 387 -51.83 42.54 31.32
N ALA A 388 -53.05 42.36 30.83
CA ALA A 388 -54.06 43.41 30.75
C ALA A 388 -54.37 43.99 32.15
N PRO A 389 -54.60 45.32 32.27
CA PRO A 389 -54.87 45.93 33.56
C PRO A 389 -56.22 45.49 34.12
N GLU A 390 -56.24 45.10 35.40
CA GLU A 390 -57.46 44.81 36.15
C GLU A 390 -58.36 46.06 36.27
N PRO A 391 -59.69 45.92 36.15
CA PRO A 391 -60.60 47.02 36.47
C PRO A 391 -60.67 47.20 38.00
N MET A 392 -60.31 48.40 38.46
CA MET A 392 -60.49 48.81 39.85
C MET A 392 -61.98 48.98 40.22
N PRO A 393 -62.36 48.76 41.49
CA PRO A 393 -63.74 48.69 41.97
C PRO A 393 -64.51 50.01 41.97
#